data_AF-A0A6J4HRR2-F1
#
_entry.id   AF-A0A6J4HRR2-F1
#
_cell.length_a   1.000
_cell.length_b   1.000
_cell.length_c   1.000
_cell.angle_alpha   90.00
_cell.angle_beta   90.00
_cell.angle_gamma   90.00
#
_symmetry.space_group_name_H-M   'P 1'
#
loop_
_entity.id
_entity.type
_entity.pdbx_description
1 polymer ?
#
loop_
_entity_poly.entity_id
_entity_poly.type
_entity_poly.pdbx_seq_one_letter_code
_entity_poly.pdbx_strand_id
1 'polypeptide(L)'
;MLIANYSGLPHEAGLDEAGRGCLAGPVVAAAVILPPDYHHYYLNDSKQLTRSQREVLRDEITREALAWAVGEATHLEIDEINILQASFRAMHRAV
;
A
#
# COMPACT_ATOMS: atom_id res chain seq x y z
N MET A 1 11.03 -6.39 -14.85
CA MET A 1 11.06 -6.62 -13.39
C MET A 1 11.26 -5.27 -12.75
N LEU A 2 10.40 -4.88 -11.80
CA LEU A 2 10.66 -3.69 -10.99
C LEU A 2 11.91 -3.93 -10.15
N ILE A 3 12.72 -2.90 -9.95
CA ILE A 3 13.87 -2.99 -9.06
C ILE A 3 13.39 -2.98 -7.61
N ALA A 4 14.07 -3.72 -6.72
CA ALA A 4 13.68 -3.83 -5.32
C ALA A 4 13.91 -2.55 -4.50
N ASN A 5 14.80 -1.68 -4.99
CA ASN A 5 15.13 -0.40 -4.38
C ASN A 5 15.54 0.58 -5.49
N TYR A 6 14.95 1.78 -5.50
CA TYR A 6 15.24 2.81 -6.51
C TYR A 6 16.23 3.86 -6.02
N SER A 7 16.13 4.28 -4.75
CA SER A 7 16.85 5.41 -4.18
C SER A 7 18.30 5.12 -3.77
N GLY A 8 18.67 3.85 -3.57
CA GLY A 8 19.95 3.45 -2.98
C GLY A 8 20.07 3.77 -1.48
N LEU A 9 18.99 4.27 -0.86
CA LEU A 9 18.94 4.60 0.57
C LEU A 9 18.61 3.36 1.40
N PRO A 10 19.03 3.33 2.68
CA PRO A 10 18.83 2.17 3.55
C PRO A 10 17.36 1.85 3.83
N HIS A 11 16.48 2.84 3.74
CA HIS A 11 15.04 2.69 3.96
C HIS A 11 14.28 3.33 2.80
N GLU A 12 13.53 2.51 2.07
CA GLU A 12 12.64 2.93 0.99
C GLU A 12 11.27 2.33 1.24
N ALA A 13 10.24 3.18 1.26
CA ALA A 13 8.86 2.73 1.41
C ALA A 13 8.21 2.60 0.03
N GLY A 14 7.64 1.43 -0.25
CA GLY A 14 6.65 1.25 -1.31
C GLY A 14 5.29 1.76 -0.83
N LEU A 15 4.57 2.47 -1.70
CA LEU A 15 3.31 3.13 -1.36
C LEU A 15 2.30 2.91 -2.48
N ASP A 16 1.09 2.48 -2.13
CA ASP A 16 -0.01 2.28 -3.07
C ASP A 16 -1.38 2.52 -2.39
N GLU A 17 -2.41 2.84 -3.18
CA GLU A 17 -3.76 3.08 -2.70
C GLU A 17 -4.83 2.19 -3.36
N ALA A 18 -5.89 1.91 -2.59
CA ALA A 18 -7.08 1.20 -3.04
C ALA A 18 -8.34 2.02 -2.71
N GLY A 19 -9.38 1.89 -3.54
CA GLY A 19 -10.66 2.57 -3.32
C GLY A 19 -10.83 3.89 -4.08
N ARG A 20 -9.92 4.23 -5.01
CA ARG A 20 -10.03 5.50 -5.75
C ARG A 20 -11.22 5.59 -6.72
N GLY A 21 -11.71 4.44 -7.20
CA GLY A 21 -12.78 4.36 -8.22
C GLY A 21 -14.09 3.74 -7.74
N CYS A 22 -14.20 3.39 -6.46
CA CYS A 22 -15.45 2.82 -5.94
C CYS A 22 -16.48 3.92 -5.65
N LEU A 23 -17.77 3.55 -5.71
CA LEU A 23 -18.88 4.48 -5.46
C LEU A 23 -19.15 4.72 -3.96
N ALA A 24 -18.59 3.88 -3.09
CA ALA A 24 -18.77 3.96 -1.65
C ALA A 24 -17.51 3.49 -0.93
N GLY A 25 -17.32 3.98 0.30
CA GLY A 25 -16.19 3.66 1.15
C GLY A 25 -15.07 4.70 1.12
N PRO A 26 -14.04 4.52 1.96
CA PRO A 26 -12.87 5.40 1.98
C PRO A 26 -11.91 5.07 0.82
N VAL A 27 -10.94 5.96 0.61
CA VAL A 27 -9.69 5.60 -0.06
C VAL A 27 -8.67 5.22 1.00
N VAL A 28 -8.00 4.09 0.82
CA VAL A 28 -7.05 3.52 1.78
C VAL A 28 -5.69 3.42 1.10
N ALA A 29 -4.63 3.86 1.77
CA ALA A 29 -3.25 3.73 1.31
C ALA A 29 -2.42 2.95 2.33
N ALA A 30 -1.40 2.25 1.85
CA ALA A 30 -0.45 1.54 2.69
C ALA A 30 0.97 1.89 2.29
N ALA A 31 1.84 2.13 3.27
CA ALA A 31 3.28 2.26 3.08
C ALA A 31 3.98 1.06 3.73
N VAL A 32 4.94 0.47 3.02
CA VAL A 32 5.68 -0.71 3.50
C VAL A 32 7.17 -0.55 3.18
N ILE A 33 8.01 -0.71 4.19
CA ILE A 33 9.47 -0.81 4.05
C ILE A 33 9.85 -2.27 4.21
N LEU A 34 10.35 -2.89 3.14
CA LEU A 34 10.78 -4.28 3.13
C LEU A 34 12.31 -4.40 3.34
N PRO A 35 12.79 -5.49 3.94
CA PRO A 35 14.22 -5.81 3.94
C PRO A 35 14.81 -5.86 2.51
N PRO A 36 16.08 -5.47 2.31
CA PRO A 36 16.71 -5.50 0.98
C PRO A 36 16.76 -6.89 0.31
N ASP A 37 16.72 -7.95 1.11
CA ASP A 37 16.74 -9.34 0.69
C ASP A 37 15.33 -9.97 0.62
N TYR A 38 14.28 -9.20 0.92
CA TYR A 38 12.92 -9.69 0.82
C TYR A 38 12.53 -9.94 -0.64
N HIS A 39 12.10 -11.17 -0.91
CA HIS A 39 11.61 -11.54 -2.21
C HIS A 39 10.48 -12.56 -2.07
N HIS A 40 9.35 -12.30 -2.72
CA HIS A 40 8.23 -13.22 -2.75
C HIS A 40 7.73 -13.39 -4.18
N TYR A 41 7.62 -14.64 -4.65
CA TYR A 41 7.32 -14.96 -6.05
C TYR A 41 6.04 -14.30 -6.56
N TYR A 42 5.04 -14.17 -5.70
CA TYR A 42 3.72 -13.62 -6.04
C TYR A 42 3.60 -12.09 -5.86
N LEU A 43 4.61 -11.40 -5.35
CA LEU A 43 4.52 -9.96 -5.04
C LEU A 43 4.50 -9.06 -6.30
N ASN A 44 4.76 -9.62 -7.49
CA ASN A 44 4.85 -8.85 -8.73
C ASN A 44 3.49 -8.41 -9.31
N ASP A 45 2.39 -9.12 -9.03
CA ASP A 45 1.06 -8.73 -9.51
C ASP A 45 -0.05 -9.28 -8.59
N SER A 46 -0.51 -8.42 -7.67
CA SER A 46 -1.57 -8.75 -6.72
C SER A 46 -2.91 -9.08 -7.38
N LYS A 47 -3.12 -8.72 -8.65
CA LYS A 47 -4.37 -8.95 -9.40
C LYS A 47 -4.55 -10.41 -9.81
N GLN A 48 -3.48 -11.21 -9.78
CA GLN A 48 -3.53 -12.65 -10.08
C GLN A 48 -3.78 -13.50 -8.83
N LEU A 49 -3.81 -12.89 -7.64
CA LEU A 49 -4.01 -13.58 -6.37
C LEU A 49 -5.49 -13.72 -6.02
N THR A 50 -5.87 -14.89 -5.53
CA THR A 50 -7.15 -15.08 -4.84
C THR A 50 -7.19 -14.31 -3.52
N ARG A 51 -8.39 -14.10 -2.96
CA ARG A 51 -8.55 -13.45 -1.66
C ARG A 51 -7.75 -14.17 -0.55
N SER A 52 -7.83 -15.49 -0.48
CA SER A 52 -7.12 -16.28 0.53
C SER A 52 -5.61 -16.12 0.39
N GLN A 53 -5.06 -16.12 -0.83
CA GLN A 53 -3.64 -15.90 -1.06
C GLN A 53 -3.20 -14.49 -0.63
N ARG A 54 -4.05 -13.47 -0.84
CA ARG A 54 -3.75 -12.10 -0.36
C ARG A 54 -3.75 -12.00 1.16
N GLU A 55 -4.65 -12.70 1.84
CA GLU A 55 -4.69 -12.74 3.32
C GLU A 55 -3.42 -13.38 3.88
N VAL A 56 -2.99 -14.52 3.32
CA VAL A 56 -1.71 -15.17 3.70
C VAL A 56 -0.51 -14.25 3.40
N LEU A 57 -0.50 -13.63 2.22
CA LEU A 57 0.58 -12.73 1.82
C LEU A 57 0.66 -11.48 2.70
N ARG A 58 -0.48 -10.92 3.10
CA ARG A 58 -0.53 -9.79 4.04
C ARG A 58 0.13 -10.17 5.37
N ASP A 59 -0.19 -11.32 5.92
CA ASP A 59 0.35 -11.76 7.20
C ASP A 59 1.87 -12.02 7.12
N GLU A 60 2.37 -12.49 5.97
CA GLU A 60 3.80 -12.58 5.71
C GLU A 60 4.44 -11.20 5.60
N ILE A 61 3.96 -10.33 4.71
CA ILE A 61 4.52 -8.99 4.49
C ILE A 61 4.57 -8.20 5.81
N THR A 62 3.49 -8.20 6.58
CA THR A 62 3.42 -7.43 7.83
C THR A 62 4.34 -7.98 8.93
N ARG A 63 4.71 -9.26 8.86
CA ARG A 63 5.68 -9.89 9.75
C ARG A 63 7.13 -9.61 9.34
N GLU A 64 7.42 -9.67 8.04
CA GLU A 64 8.79 -9.52 7.51
C GLU A 64 9.17 -8.05 7.26
N ALA A 65 8.21 -7.14 7.12
CA ALA A 65 8.48 -5.72 6.88
C ALA A 65 9.22 -5.07 8.07
N LEU A 66 10.17 -4.20 7.75
CA LEU A 66 10.89 -3.39 8.74
C LEU A 66 9.96 -2.36 9.40
N ALA A 67 9.05 -1.81 8.61
CA ALA A 67 7.98 -0.91 9.06
C ALA A 67 6.83 -0.95 8.06
N TRP A 68 5.61 -0.77 8.55
CA TRP A 68 4.44 -0.59 7.70
C TRP A 68 3.39 0.23 8.43
N ALA A 69 2.55 0.92 7.67
CA ALA A 69 1.38 1.61 8.18
C ALA A 69 0.29 1.68 7.11
N VAL A 70 -0.94 1.89 7.59
CA VAL A 70 -2.14 2.04 6.75
C VAL A 70 -2.81 3.36 7.14
N GLY A 71 -3.12 4.17 6.14
CA GLY A 71 -3.86 5.41 6.28
C GLY A 71 -5.11 5.38 5.42
N GLU A 72 -6.17 6.05 5.86
CA GLU A 72 -7.39 6.17 5.08
C GLU A 72 -7.87 7.62 5.04
N ALA A 73 -8.62 7.97 3.99
CA ALA A 73 -9.42 9.19 3.92
C ALA A 73 -10.88 8.80 3.69
N THR A 74 -11.76 9.29 4.57
CA THR A 74 -13.18 8.89 4.57
C THR A 74 -13.91 9.46 3.36
N HIS A 75 -15.08 8.89 3.03
CA HIS A 75 -15.95 9.45 1.98
C HIS A 75 -16.31 10.93 2.22
N LEU A 76 -16.49 11.35 3.47
CA LEU A 76 -16.73 12.76 3.81
C LEU A 76 -15.52 13.64 3.43
N GLU A 77 -14.31 13.17 3.70
CA GLU A 77 -13.10 13.89 3.28
C GLU A 77 -12.95 13.89 1.76
N ILE A 78 -13.30 12.79 1.06
CA ILE A 78 -13.28 12.72 -0.40
C ILE A 78 -14.21 13.79 -0.99
N ASP A 79 -15.42 13.94 -0.44
CA ASP A 79 -16.39 14.94 -0.88
C ASP A 79 -15.88 16.38 -0.63
N GLU A 80 -15.15 16.61 0.46
CA GLU A 80 -14.59 17.91 0.81
C GLU A 80 -13.39 18.33 -0.06
N ILE A 81 -12.44 17.41 -0.29
CA ILE A 81 -11.14 17.74 -0.91
C ILE A 81 -10.90 17.12 -2.28
N ASN A 82 -11.87 16.42 -2.84
CA ASN A 82 -11.79 15.59 -4.05
C ASN A 82 -10.91 14.33 -3.92
N ILE A 83 -11.15 13.37 -4.81
CA ILE A 83 -10.53 12.05 -4.75
C ILE A 83 -9.01 12.06 -4.90
N LEU A 84 -8.44 12.97 -5.70
CA LEU A 84 -7.00 13.05 -5.90
C LEU A 84 -6.31 13.50 -4.61
N GLN A 85 -6.83 14.54 -3.96
CA GLN A 85 -6.25 15.02 -2.69
C GLN A 85 -6.51 14.05 -1.54
N ALA A 86 -7.66 13.38 -1.53
CA ALA A 86 -7.95 12.35 -0.54
C ALA A 86 -6.98 11.16 -0.64
N SER A 87 -6.61 10.74 -1.86
CA SER A 87 -5.55 9.74 -2.07
C SER A 87 -4.22 10.19 -1.47
N PHE A 88 -3.78 11.43 -1.74
CA PHE A 88 -2.55 11.97 -1.12
C PHE A 88 -2.66 12.08 0.40
N ARG A 89 -3.83 12.43 0.93
CA ARG A 89 -4.06 12.50 2.38
C ARG A 89 -3.98 11.12 3.03
N ALA A 90 -4.56 10.08 2.42
CA ALA A 90 -4.45 8.70 2.89
C ALA A 90 -2.99 8.24 2.87
N MET A 91 -2.25 8.56 1.80
CA MET A 91 -0.82 8.27 1.67
C MET A 91 0.02 8.96 2.76
N HIS A 92 -0.21 10.25 3.03
CA HIS A 92 0.47 10.97 4.10
C HIS A 92 0.16 10.44 5.50
N ARG A 93 -1.00 9.80 5.69
CA ARG A 93 -1.35 9.13 6.96
C ARG A 93 -0.67 7.76 7.11
N ALA A 94 -0.23 7.17 6.00
CA ALA A 94 0.43 5.88 5.97
C ALA A 94 1.96 5.97 6.12
N VAL A 95 2.54 7.18 6.18
CA VAL A 95 3.99 7.45 6.31
C VAL A 95 4.26 8.22 7.59
#